data_AF-A0A3Q7EQ12-F1
#
_entry.id   AF-A0A3Q7EQ12-F1
#
_cell.length_a   1.000
_cell.length_b   1.000
_cell.length_c   1.000
_cell.angle_alpha   90.00
_cell.angle_beta   90.00
_cell.angle_gamma   90.00
#
_symmetry.space_group_name_H-M   'P 1'
#
loop_
_entity.id
_entity.type
_entity.pdbx_description
1 polymer ?
#
loop_
_entity_poly.entity_id
_entity_poly.type
_entity_poly.pdbx_seq_one_letter_code
_entity_poly.pdbx_strand_id
1 'polypeptide(L)'
;MPYSRFAVDALGVITIILVLILVLAGLFCILYLIYFHTKIRGQGYNQLGYFHGPWIIRIVFILFAIWWGFGEVVRLNLIRGEGRLLSAFGFRWQETVCKCYIVSSLGFAEPCLYLTVVFLLRASLQKSGTLSQKWNGKTVGYILLFCLPVFALQLVLILAGPQLEKNGLKHLPEYFTSPVKQSEDDVALCTYPLLSTFCHGLFAIMLTSYLVERICFELKGKKMHPPLTLHRHPLCADIIEEFQKCHTDHPLGKFLGQCTELKVKLDRCFRQEKAIKRKANFEQSKKLKERLQAYRKETAEMQS
;
A
#
# COMPACT_ATOMS: atom_id res chain seq x y z
N MET A 1 -19.15 3.36 31.94
CA MET A 1 -19.41 4.81 31.81
C MET A 1 -20.39 5.01 30.68
N PRO A 2 -21.60 5.57 30.90
CA PRO A 2 -22.52 5.80 29.81
C PRO A 2 -22.03 7.04 29.04
N TYR A 3 -21.57 6.87 27.81
CA TYR A 3 -21.47 7.99 26.88
C TYR A 3 -22.87 8.57 26.71
N SER A 4 -23.01 9.90 26.72
CA SER A 4 -24.30 10.54 26.45
C SER A 4 -24.79 10.09 25.06
N ARG A 5 -26.09 9.79 24.94
CA ARG A 5 -26.70 9.36 23.65
C ARG A 5 -26.29 10.30 22.51
N PHE A 6 -26.23 11.61 22.78
CA PHE A 6 -25.73 12.64 21.87
C PHE A 6 -24.29 12.48 21.36
N ALA A 7 -23.37 11.92 22.14
CA ALA A 7 -22.01 11.67 21.68
C ALA A 7 -21.98 10.49 20.68
N VAL A 8 -22.75 9.44 20.96
CA VAL A 8 -22.96 8.32 20.04
C VAL A 8 -23.68 8.82 18.79
N ASP A 9 -24.74 9.65 18.98
CA ASP A 9 -25.24 10.75 18.15
C ASP A 9 -24.32 11.17 17.00
N ALA A 10 -23.44 12.08 17.40
CA ALA A 10 -22.51 12.75 16.54
C ALA A 10 -21.54 11.78 15.86
N LEU A 11 -21.03 10.78 16.58
CA LEU A 11 -20.06 9.83 16.01
C LEU A 11 -20.65 9.05 14.84
N GLY A 12 -21.90 8.56 14.95
CA GLY A 12 -22.55 7.86 13.85
C GLY A 12 -22.78 8.75 12.62
N VAL A 13 -23.18 10.01 12.82
CA VAL A 13 -23.35 10.99 11.73
C VAL A 13 -22.01 11.30 11.06
N ILE A 14 -20.96 11.51 11.85
CA ILE A 14 -19.60 11.78 11.35
C ILE A 14 -19.12 10.61 10.49
N THR A 15 -19.30 9.37 10.93
CA THR A 15 -18.88 8.21 10.13
C THR A 15 -19.66 8.10 8.83
N ILE A 16 -20.98 8.33 8.83
CA ILE A 16 -21.77 8.34 7.58
C ILE A 16 -21.25 9.41 6.62
N ILE A 17 -20.98 10.63 7.10
CA ILE A 17 -20.42 11.72 6.30
C ILE A 17 -19.05 11.31 5.74
N LEU A 18 -18.17 10.74 6.57
CA LEU A 18 -16.84 10.32 6.16
C LEU A 18 -16.90 9.23 5.08
N VAL A 19 -17.79 8.24 5.24
CA VAL A 19 -17.99 7.18 4.23
C VAL A 19 -18.57 7.77 2.95
N LEU A 20 -19.51 8.72 3.02
CA LEU A 20 -20.03 9.41 1.84
C LEU A 20 -18.92 10.15 1.08
N ILE A 21 -18.07 10.89 1.80
CA ILE A 21 -16.91 11.59 1.21
C ILE A 21 -15.96 10.56 0.58
N LEU A 22 -15.66 9.46 1.27
CA LEU A 22 -14.80 8.38 0.76
C LEU A 22 -15.35 7.81 -0.56
N VAL A 23 -16.66 7.55 -0.63
CA VAL A 23 -17.33 7.02 -1.83
C VAL A 23 -17.25 8.04 -2.97
N LEU A 24 -17.63 9.30 -2.73
CA LEU A 24 -17.61 10.34 -3.76
C LEU A 24 -16.20 10.60 -4.29
N ALA A 25 -15.23 10.75 -3.39
CA ALA A 25 -13.82 10.93 -3.76
C ALA A 25 -13.27 9.70 -4.47
N GLY A 26 -13.63 8.48 -4.02
CA GLY A 26 -13.23 7.22 -4.65
C GLY A 26 -13.76 7.08 -6.07
N LEU A 27 -15.04 7.35 -6.29
CA LEU A 27 -15.67 7.33 -7.62
C LEU A 27 -15.05 8.38 -8.54
N PHE A 28 -14.84 9.60 -8.05
CA PHE A 28 -14.12 10.64 -8.80
C PHE A 28 -12.71 10.19 -9.20
N CYS A 29 -11.97 9.59 -8.27
CA CYS A 29 -10.64 9.04 -8.55
C CYS A 29 -10.68 7.94 -9.61
N ILE A 30 -11.64 7.02 -9.55
CA ILE A 30 -11.79 5.95 -10.55
C ILE A 30 -12.11 6.54 -11.92
N LEU A 31 -13.06 7.47 -12.01
CA LEU A 31 -13.43 8.12 -13.27
C LEU A 31 -12.25 8.91 -13.86
N TYR A 32 -11.51 9.64 -13.04
CA TYR A 32 -10.32 10.37 -13.47
C TYR A 32 -9.22 9.43 -13.98
N LEU A 33 -8.98 8.31 -13.28
CA LEU A 33 -8.02 7.29 -13.72
C LEU A 33 -8.43 6.67 -15.06
N ILE A 34 -9.72 6.36 -15.25
CA ILE A 34 -10.23 5.81 -16.51
C ILE A 34 -10.13 6.85 -17.63
N TYR A 35 -10.56 8.09 -17.40
CA TYR A 35 -10.47 9.19 -18.36
C TYR A 35 -9.03 9.44 -18.80
N PHE A 36 -8.11 9.53 -17.84
CA PHE A 36 -6.69 9.72 -18.14
C PHE A 36 -6.13 8.54 -18.94
N HIS A 37 -6.52 7.31 -18.58
CA HIS A 37 -6.11 6.10 -19.29
C HIS A 37 -6.62 6.05 -20.74
N THR A 38 -7.90 6.37 -20.98
CA THR A 38 -8.48 6.37 -22.33
C THR A 38 -7.83 7.45 -23.19
N LYS A 39 -7.58 8.64 -22.63
CA LYS A 39 -6.93 9.75 -23.31
C LYS A 39 -5.49 9.41 -23.73
N ILE A 40 -4.68 8.82 -22.85
CA ILE A 40 -3.29 8.45 -23.18
C ILE A 40 -3.25 7.34 -24.23
N ARG A 41 -4.11 6.31 -24.12
CA ARG A 41 -4.17 5.23 -25.10
C ARG A 41 -4.56 5.75 -26.48
N GLY A 42 -5.43 6.75 -26.55
CA GLY A 42 -5.83 7.41 -27.80
C GLY A 42 -4.72 8.27 -28.44
N GLN A 43 -3.78 8.81 -27.66
CA GLN A 43 -2.74 9.72 -28.16
C GLN A 43 -1.36 9.07 -28.38
N GLY A 44 -1.20 7.76 -28.13
CA GLY A 44 -0.02 6.99 -28.55
C GLY A 44 1.29 7.31 -27.81
N TYR A 45 1.24 7.97 -26.65
CA TYR A 45 2.44 8.34 -25.88
C TYR A 45 3.04 7.15 -25.12
N ASN A 46 3.84 6.33 -25.82
CA ASN A 46 4.49 5.13 -25.27
C ASN A 46 5.44 5.41 -24.07
N GLN A 47 5.98 6.63 -23.95
CA GLN A 47 6.89 6.99 -22.84
C GLN A 47 6.18 7.19 -21.49
N LEU A 48 4.88 7.52 -21.47
CA LEU A 48 4.11 7.64 -20.22
C LEU A 48 3.57 6.29 -19.71
N GLY A 49 3.74 5.20 -20.48
CA GLY A 49 3.34 3.85 -20.09
C GLY A 49 3.93 3.37 -18.76
N TYR A 50 5.08 3.94 -18.35
CA TYR A 50 5.72 3.64 -17.06
C TYR A 50 4.89 4.06 -15.84
N PHE A 51 4.26 5.25 -15.87
CA PHE A 51 3.37 5.72 -14.79
C PHE A 51 2.00 5.02 -14.80
N HIS A 52 1.71 4.30 -15.88
CA HIS A 52 0.45 3.58 -16.12
C HIS A 52 0.40 2.20 -15.48
N GLY A 53 1.52 1.66 -14.99
CA GLY A 53 1.62 0.30 -14.48
C GLY A 53 0.53 -0.04 -13.46
N PRO A 54 0.44 0.62 -12.30
CA PRO A 54 -0.43 0.18 -11.20
C PRO A 54 -1.85 0.76 -11.21
N TRP A 55 -2.46 1.08 -12.35
CA TRP A 55 -3.82 1.67 -12.35
C TRP A 55 -4.91 0.70 -11.85
N ILE A 56 -4.82 -0.59 -12.22
CA ILE A 56 -5.77 -1.63 -11.80
C ILE A 56 -5.74 -1.81 -10.28
N ILE A 57 -4.55 -1.91 -9.69
CA ILE A 57 -4.42 -2.12 -8.25
C ILE A 57 -4.93 -0.91 -7.45
N ARG A 58 -4.82 0.31 -8.00
CA ARG A 58 -5.42 1.52 -7.40
C ARG A 58 -6.94 1.49 -7.45
N ILE A 59 -7.54 1.06 -8.55
CA ILE A 59 -9.00 0.90 -8.65
C ILE A 59 -9.47 -0.17 -7.65
N VAL A 60 -8.81 -1.32 -7.63
CA VAL A 60 -9.13 -2.42 -6.70
C VAL A 60 -9.02 -1.95 -5.24
N PHE A 61 -7.99 -1.18 -4.89
CA PHE A 61 -7.84 -0.58 -3.56
C PHE A 61 -9.03 0.32 -3.19
N ILE A 62 -9.45 1.20 -4.11
CA ILE A 62 -10.60 2.09 -3.89
C ILE A 62 -11.89 1.28 -3.73
N LEU A 63 -12.10 0.23 -4.53
CA LEU A 63 -13.26 -0.64 -4.41
C LEU A 63 -13.31 -1.35 -3.06
N PHE A 64 -12.18 -1.86 -2.57
CA PHE A 64 -12.11 -2.45 -1.23
C PHE A 64 -12.34 -1.43 -0.12
N ALA A 65 -11.86 -0.19 -0.28
CA ALA A 65 -12.10 0.87 0.70
C ALA A 65 -13.59 1.27 0.76
N ILE A 66 -14.25 1.36 -0.39
CA ILE A 66 -15.70 1.61 -0.49
C ILE A 66 -16.48 0.46 0.15
N TRP A 67 -16.11 -0.78 -0.16
CA TRP A 67 -16.73 -1.98 0.41
C TRP A 67 -16.61 -2.03 1.93
N TRP A 68 -15.41 -1.75 2.46
CA TRP A 68 -15.18 -1.64 3.90
C TRP A 68 -16.01 -0.51 4.54
N GLY A 69 -16.03 0.68 3.92
CA GLY A 69 -16.82 1.81 4.40
C GLY A 69 -18.33 1.52 4.44
N PHE A 70 -18.85 0.80 3.45
CA PHE A 70 -20.25 0.34 3.46
C PHE A 70 -20.53 -0.59 4.65
N GLY A 71 -19.59 -1.50 4.96
CA GLY A 71 -19.68 -2.35 6.15
C GLY A 71 -19.83 -1.54 7.45
N GLU A 72 -19.00 -0.51 7.64
CA GLU A 72 -19.07 0.34 8.85
C GLU A 72 -20.42 1.09 8.95
N VAL A 73 -21.02 1.48 7.82
CA VAL A 73 -22.38 2.06 7.81
C VAL A 73 -23.44 1.04 8.21
N VAL A 74 -23.33 -0.21 7.74
CA VAL A 74 -24.24 -1.30 8.15
C VAL A 74 -24.13 -1.55 9.65
N ARG A 75 -22.90 -1.64 10.18
CA ARG A 75 -22.65 -1.79 11.62
C ARG A 75 -23.23 -0.64 12.43
N LEU A 76 -23.04 0.60 12.02
CA LEU A 76 -23.56 1.78 12.73
C LEU A 76 -25.09 1.85 12.76
N ASN A 77 -25.76 1.49 11.66
CA ASN A 77 -27.21 1.46 11.62
C ASN A 77 -27.79 0.37 12.53
N LEU A 78 -27.08 -0.75 12.70
CA LEU A 78 -27.47 -1.81 13.65
C LEU A 78 -27.17 -1.44 15.11
N ILE A 79 -26.18 -0.58 15.37
CA ILE A 79 -25.81 -0.14 16.72
C ILE A 79 -26.83 0.83 17.37
N ARG A 80 -27.67 1.50 16.58
CA ARG A 80 -28.30 2.78 16.99
C ARG A 80 -29.79 2.74 17.33
N GLY A 81 -30.47 1.59 17.23
CA GLY A 81 -31.75 1.29 17.91
C GLY A 81 -33.02 2.08 17.54
N GLU A 82 -32.98 3.40 17.37
CA GLU A 82 -34.18 4.23 17.20
C GLU A 82 -34.29 4.76 15.75
N GLY A 83 -35.17 4.13 14.95
CA GLY A 83 -35.84 4.81 13.82
C GLY A 83 -35.14 4.86 12.45
N ARG A 84 -34.39 3.83 12.01
CA ARG A 84 -33.89 3.75 10.62
C ARG A 84 -34.01 2.37 10.01
N LEU A 85 -34.20 2.35 8.68
CA LEU A 85 -34.44 1.23 7.73
C LEU A 85 -34.11 -0.21 8.17
N LEU A 86 -33.03 -0.46 8.92
CA LEU A 86 -32.61 -1.80 9.34
C LEU A 86 -33.24 -2.30 10.66
N SER A 87 -33.70 -1.39 11.54
CA SER A 87 -34.40 -1.77 12.79
C SER A 87 -35.83 -2.28 12.56
N ALA A 88 -36.36 -2.10 11.35
CA ALA A 88 -37.64 -2.68 10.92
C ALA A 88 -37.55 -4.19 10.63
N PHE A 89 -36.34 -4.73 10.45
CA PHE A 89 -36.13 -6.16 10.20
C PHE A 89 -35.97 -6.93 11.52
N GLY A 90 -36.56 -8.12 11.58
CA GLY A 90 -36.54 -8.96 12.79
C GLY A 90 -35.13 -9.42 13.20
N PHE A 91 -34.98 -9.77 14.49
CA PHE A 91 -33.71 -10.15 15.13
C PHE A 91 -32.87 -11.17 14.35
N ARG A 92 -33.49 -12.21 13.77
CA ARG A 92 -32.79 -13.26 12.98
C ARG A 92 -32.09 -12.70 11.72
N TRP A 93 -32.68 -11.68 11.10
CA TRP A 93 -32.08 -11.00 9.96
C TRP A 93 -30.90 -10.14 10.42
N GLN A 94 -31.06 -9.40 11.52
CA GLN A 94 -29.99 -8.60 12.10
C GLN A 94 -28.78 -9.47 12.48
N GLU A 95 -29.02 -10.63 13.10
CA GLU A 95 -27.98 -11.59 13.45
C GLU A 95 -27.22 -12.09 12.21
N THR A 96 -27.95 -12.43 11.15
CA THR A 96 -27.35 -12.88 9.88
C THR A 96 -26.51 -11.76 9.24
N VAL A 97 -27.02 -10.53 9.26
CA VAL A 97 -26.28 -9.36 8.75
C VAL A 97 -25.00 -9.12 9.57
N CYS A 98 -25.04 -9.23 10.89
CA CYS A 98 -23.83 -9.12 11.73
C CYS A 98 -22.79 -10.21 11.40
N LYS A 99 -23.23 -11.46 11.22
CA LYS A 99 -22.34 -12.56 10.81
C LYS A 99 -21.68 -12.28 9.46
N CYS A 100 -22.48 -11.88 8.46
CA CYS A 100 -21.98 -11.52 7.14
C CYS A 100 -21.03 -10.32 7.19
N TYR A 101 -21.35 -9.31 7.99
CA TYR A 101 -20.52 -8.12 8.19
C TYR A 101 -19.14 -8.50 8.74
N ILE A 102 -19.07 -9.33 9.79
CA ILE A 102 -17.80 -9.74 10.41
C ILE A 102 -16.94 -10.51 9.42
N VAL A 103 -17.51 -11.50 8.73
CA VAL A 103 -16.77 -12.29 7.73
C VAL A 103 -16.30 -11.40 6.57
N SER A 104 -17.13 -10.46 6.13
CA SER A 104 -16.81 -9.52 5.05
C SER A 104 -15.73 -8.51 5.44
N SER A 105 -15.77 -7.98 6.66
CA SER A 105 -14.84 -6.96 7.15
C SER A 105 -13.50 -7.57 7.57
N LEU A 106 -13.49 -8.35 8.66
CA LEU A 106 -12.28 -8.98 9.23
C LEU A 106 -11.72 -10.10 8.35
N GLY A 107 -12.60 -10.83 7.66
CA GLY A 107 -12.21 -11.98 6.85
C GLY A 107 -11.71 -11.62 5.45
N PHE A 108 -12.10 -10.45 4.91
CA PHE A 108 -11.82 -10.11 3.52
C PHE A 108 -11.36 -8.67 3.31
N ALA A 109 -12.17 -7.67 3.68
CA ALA A 109 -11.89 -6.27 3.36
C ALA A 109 -10.60 -5.75 4.00
N GLU A 110 -10.42 -5.96 5.31
CA GLU A 110 -9.24 -5.51 6.04
C GLU A 110 -7.94 -6.19 5.55
N PRO A 111 -7.88 -7.54 5.42
CA PRO A 111 -6.72 -8.20 4.82
C PRO A 111 -6.40 -7.72 3.40
N CYS A 112 -7.43 -7.49 2.56
CA CYS A 112 -7.25 -7.01 1.19
C CYS A 112 -6.65 -5.59 1.16
N LEU A 113 -7.16 -4.69 2.00
CA LEU A 113 -6.63 -3.32 2.12
C LEU A 113 -5.17 -3.33 2.58
N TYR A 114 -4.88 -4.09 3.64
CA TYR A 114 -3.53 -4.23 4.17
C TYR A 114 -2.55 -4.75 3.11
N LEU A 115 -2.86 -5.89 2.47
CA LEU A 115 -2.01 -6.48 1.45
C LEU A 115 -1.81 -5.55 0.25
N THR A 116 -2.87 -4.88 -0.19
CA THR A 116 -2.80 -3.93 -1.32
C THR A 116 -1.80 -2.82 -1.05
N VAL A 117 -1.81 -2.24 0.17
CA VAL A 117 -0.84 -1.20 0.59
C VAL A 117 0.58 -1.76 0.58
N VAL A 118 0.81 -2.96 1.12
CA VAL A 118 2.15 -3.58 1.13
C VAL A 118 2.68 -3.85 -0.27
N PHE A 119 1.82 -4.33 -1.19
CA PHE A 119 2.21 -4.53 -2.59
C PHE A 119 2.49 -3.22 -3.31
N LEU A 120 1.73 -2.16 -3.05
CA LEU A 120 1.99 -0.83 -3.58
C LEU A 120 3.33 -0.27 -3.06
N LEU A 121 3.64 -0.47 -1.78
CA LEU A 121 4.93 -0.10 -1.20
C LEU A 121 6.07 -0.88 -1.87
N ARG A 122 5.94 -2.20 -2.04
CA ARG A 122 6.93 -3.02 -2.74
C ARG A 122 7.15 -2.55 -4.16
N ALA A 123 6.09 -2.23 -4.89
CA ALA A 123 6.17 -1.71 -6.26
C ALA A 123 6.94 -0.38 -6.31
N SER A 124 6.69 0.53 -5.36
CA SER A 124 7.40 1.80 -5.24
C SER A 124 8.91 1.62 -5.00
N LEU A 125 9.29 0.58 -4.25
CA LEU A 125 10.69 0.26 -3.96
C LEU A 125 11.42 -0.49 -5.09
N GLN A 126 10.72 -1.04 -6.08
CA GLN A 126 11.33 -1.69 -7.23
C GLN A 126 11.72 -0.64 -8.28
N LYS A 127 13.03 -0.37 -8.41
CA LYS A 127 13.54 0.80 -9.14
C LYS A 127 13.58 0.66 -10.67
N SER A 128 13.32 -0.51 -11.25
CA SER A 128 13.53 -0.71 -12.70
C SER A 128 12.76 -1.91 -13.22
N GLY A 129 11.58 -1.67 -13.76
CA GLY A 129 10.80 -2.65 -14.49
C GLY A 129 9.42 -2.07 -14.78
N THR A 130 9.02 -1.99 -16.03
CA THR A 130 7.65 -1.62 -16.39
C THR A 130 6.69 -2.57 -15.67
N LEU A 131 5.92 -2.07 -14.70
CA LEU A 131 4.87 -2.83 -14.04
C LEU A 131 3.82 -3.20 -15.10
N SER A 132 4.00 -4.35 -15.74
CA SER A 132 3.12 -4.76 -16.84
C SER A 132 1.70 -5.02 -16.33
N GLN A 133 0.71 -4.92 -17.21
CA GLN A 133 -0.68 -5.25 -16.87
C GLN A 133 -0.83 -6.68 -16.32
N LYS A 134 0.00 -7.62 -16.82
CA LYS A 134 0.08 -9.00 -16.32
C LYS A 134 0.57 -9.06 -14.88
N TRP A 135 1.48 -8.17 -14.48
CA TRP A 135 1.94 -8.08 -13.09
C TRP A 135 0.82 -7.62 -12.17
N ASN A 136 0.00 -6.63 -12.57
CA ASN A 136 -1.12 -6.19 -11.72
C ASN A 136 -2.17 -7.27 -11.52
N GLY A 137 -2.54 -7.98 -12.58
CA GLY A 137 -3.50 -9.08 -12.48
C GLY A 137 -2.99 -10.19 -11.57
N LYS A 138 -1.70 -10.53 -11.67
CA LYS A 138 -1.04 -11.45 -10.73
C LYS A 138 -1.05 -10.93 -9.31
N THR A 139 -0.77 -9.64 -9.09
CA THR A 139 -0.80 -9.02 -7.76
C THR A 139 -2.20 -9.09 -7.14
N VAL A 140 -3.25 -8.75 -7.89
CA VAL A 140 -4.64 -8.90 -7.43
C VAL A 140 -4.96 -10.36 -7.11
N GLY A 141 -4.54 -11.29 -7.98
CA GLY A 141 -4.69 -12.73 -7.72
C GLY A 141 -3.98 -13.20 -6.45
N TYR A 142 -2.75 -12.72 -6.19
CA TYR A 142 -2.03 -13.01 -4.95
C TYR A 142 -2.76 -12.43 -3.73
N ILE A 143 -3.25 -11.19 -3.80
CA ILE A 143 -4.01 -10.57 -2.70
C ILE A 143 -5.21 -11.44 -2.35
N LEU A 144 -6.04 -11.78 -3.35
CA LEU A 144 -7.20 -12.63 -3.13
C LEU A 144 -6.81 -14.00 -2.56
N LEU A 145 -5.78 -14.64 -3.10
CA LEU A 145 -5.28 -15.93 -2.64
C LEU A 145 -4.81 -15.89 -1.18
N PHE A 146 -4.07 -14.86 -0.77
CA PHE A 146 -3.62 -14.70 0.61
C PHE A 146 -4.76 -14.34 1.58
N CYS A 147 -5.85 -13.75 1.09
CA CYS A 147 -7.04 -13.48 1.89
C CYS A 147 -7.93 -14.73 2.07
N LEU A 148 -7.88 -15.72 1.17
CA LEU A 148 -8.71 -16.93 1.27
C LEU A 148 -8.56 -17.69 2.59
N PRO A 149 -7.35 -17.94 3.14
CA PRO A 149 -7.21 -18.61 4.44
C PRO A 149 -7.86 -17.83 5.59
N VAL A 150 -7.77 -16.50 5.59
CA VAL A 150 -8.39 -15.67 6.63
C VAL A 150 -9.90 -15.69 6.49
N PHE A 151 -10.40 -15.55 5.25
CA PHE A 151 -11.82 -15.64 4.97
C PHE A 151 -12.40 -16.99 5.41
N ALA A 152 -11.75 -18.09 5.04
CA ALA A 152 -12.15 -19.44 5.42
C ALA A 152 -12.11 -19.62 6.94
N LEU A 153 -11.04 -19.17 7.60
CA LEU A 153 -10.92 -19.22 9.07
C LEU A 153 -12.06 -18.46 9.75
N GLN A 154 -12.34 -17.22 9.31
CA GLN A 154 -13.41 -16.41 9.90
C GLN A 154 -14.79 -17.02 9.63
N LEU A 155 -15.02 -17.57 8.44
CA LEU A 155 -16.24 -18.28 8.12
C LEU A 155 -16.44 -19.50 9.03
N VAL A 156 -15.39 -20.31 9.24
CA VAL A 156 -15.42 -21.46 10.14
C VAL A 156 -15.69 -21.03 11.58
N LEU A 157 -15.03 -19.99 12.09
CA LEU A 157 -15.24 -19.49 13.45
C LEU A 157 -16.68 -19.04 13.69
N ILE A 158 -17.28 -18.34 12.72
CA ILE A 158 -18.66 -17.86 12.81
C ILE A 158 -19.69 -19.00 12.68
N LEU A 159 -19.44 -19.99 11.82
CA LEU A 159 -20.32 -21.16 11.67
C LEU A 159 -20.21 -22.14 12.83
N ALA A 160 -19.01 -22.30 13.41
CA ALA A 160 -18.75 -23.21 14.51
C ALA A 160 -19.10 -22.61 15.88
N GLY A 161 -19.21 -21.29 16.01
CA GLY A 161 -19.54 -20.59 17.26
C GLY A 161 -20.70 -21.23 18.07
N PRO A 162 -21.87 -21.50 17.46
CA PRO A 162 -23.01 -22.12 18.16
C PRO A 162 -22.74 -23.57 18.61
N GLN A 163 -21.87 -24.29 17.90
CA GLN A 163 -21.52 -25.68 18.23
C GLN A 163 -20.49 -25.75 19.37
N LEU A 164 -19.57 -24.78 19.43
CA LEU A 164 -18.60 -24.63 20.53
C LEU A 164 -19.30 -24.32 21.87
N GLU A 165 -20.36 -23.53 21.82
CA GLU A 165 -21.18 -23.22 23.00
C GLU A 165 -21.89 -24.48 23.54
N LYS A 166 -22.42 -25.32 22.64
CA LYS A 166 -23.15 -26.55 23.01
C LYS A 166 -22.26 -27.70 23.50
N ASN A 167 -21.09 -27.91 22.90
CA ASN A 167 -20.36 -29.19 23.01
C ASN A 167 -19.21 -29.25 24.02
N GLY A 168 -18.82 -28.18 24.72
CA GLY A 168 -17.71 -28.36 25.67
C GLY A 168 -17.24 -27.20 26.52
N LEU A 169 -17.69 -25.97 26.28
CA LEU A 169 -17.19 -24.81 27.03
C LEU A 169 -18.34 -23.94 27.54
N LYS A 170 -19.23 -24.52 28.36
CA LYS A 170 -20.32 -23.84 29.09
C LYS A 170 -19.87 -22.64 29.96
N HIS A 171 -18.56 -22.41 30.10
CA HIS A 171 -17.97 -21.32 30.88
C HIS A 171 -17.32 -20.22 30.01
N LEU A 172 -17.34 -20.31 28.67
CA LEU A 172 -16.84 -19.21 27.86
C LEU A 172 -17.82 -18.03 27.91
N PRO A 173 -17.34 -16.83 28.22
CA PRO A 173 -18.18 -15.64 28.14
C PRO A 173 -18.67 -15.40 26.72
N GLU A 174 -19.91 -14.93 26.59
CA GLU A 174 -20.60 -14.68 25.31
C GLU A 174 -19.82 -13.73 24.38
N TYR A 175 -19.03 -12.79 24.94
CA TYR A 175 -18.18 -11.88 24.17
C TYR A 175 -17.03 -12.57 23.40
N PHE A 176 -16.70 -13.81 23.75
CA PHE A 176 -15.56 -14.53 23.17
C PHE A 176 -15.89 -15.09 21.78
N THR A 177 -17.10 -15.62 21.61
CA THR A 177 -17.55 -16.33 20.40
C THR A 177 -18.72 -15.64 19.69
N SER A 178 -19.55 -14.88 20.42
CA SER A 178 -20.77 -14.32 19.83
C SER A 178 -20.47 -13.07 19.00
N PRO A 179 -20.93 -13.03 17.73
CA PRO A 179 -20.87 -11.83 16.89
C PRO A 179 -21.94 -10.79 17.24
N VAL A 180 -22.87 -11.15 18.12
CA VAL A 180 -24.06 -10.36 18.44
C VAL A 180 -24.23 -10.25 19.94
N LYS A 181 -24.50 -9.03 20.42
CA LYS A 181 -24.98 -8.77 21.77
C LYS A 181 -26.42 -8.28 21.71
N GLN A 182 -27.32 -8.93 22.44
CA GLN A 182 -28.71 -8.45 22.57
C GLN A 182 -28.73 -7.21 23.48
N SER A 183 -29.39 -6.15 23.01
CA SER A 183 -29.65 -4.92 23.79
C SER A 183 -31.01 -4.98 24.49
N GLU A 184 -31.25 -4.10 25.47
CA GLU A 184 -32.50 -4.01 26.23
C GLU A 184 -33.75 -3.80 25.35
N ASP A 185 -33.59 -3.20 24.16
CA ASP A 185 -34.68 -2.93 23.20
C ASP A 185 -34.85 -4.04 22.13
N ASP A 186 -34.39 -5.27 22.38
CA ASP A 186 -34.41 -6.40 21.42
C ASP A 186 -33.65 -6.17 20.10
N VAL A 187 -32.74 -5.20 20.08
CA VAL A 187 -31.87 -4.89 18.93
C VAL A 187 -30.56 -5.66 19.02
N ALA A 188 -30.14 -6.25 17.90
CA ALA A 188 -28.86 -6.96 17.79
C ALA A 188 -27.70 -5.98 17.56
N LEU A 189 -26.76 -5.94 18.50
CA LEU A 189 -25.53 -5.16 18.39
C LEU A 189 -24.41 -6.00 17.77
N CYS A 190 -23.93 -5.64 16.59
CA CYS A 190 -22.79 -6.35 15.99
C CYS A 190 -21.49 -6.02 16.73
N THR A 191 -20.85 -7.03 17.31
CA THR A 191 -19.57 -6.91 17.99
C THR A 191 -18.55 -7.87 17.39
N TYR A 192 -17.30 -7.46 17.35
CA TYR A 192 -16.23 -8.35 16.91
C TYR A 192 -15.90 -9.36 18.03
N PRO A 193 -16.07 -10.67 17.81
CA PRO A 193 -15.74 -11.67 18.81
C PRO A 193 -14.25 -11.63 19.15
N LEU A 194 -13.91 -11.81 20.42
CA LEU A 194 -12.51 -11.77 20.86
C LEU A 194 -11.66 -12.86 20.18
N LEU A 195 -12.23 -14.06 19.97
CA LEU A 195 -11.55 -15.15 19.27
C LEU A 195 -11.24 -14.80 17.80
N SER A 196 -12.22 -14.20 17.11
CA SER A 196 -12.10 -13.79 15.71
C SER A 196 -11.01 -12.72 15.54
N THR A 197 -10.99 -11.71 16.42
CA THR A 197 -9.98 -10.65 16.40
C THR A 197 -8.59 -11.16 16.76
N PHE A 198 -8.49 -12.06 17.74
CA PHE A 198 -7.22 -12.70 18.12
C PHE A 198 -6.63 -13.51 16.95
N CYS A 199 -7.43 -14.37 16.31
CA CYS A 199 -7.01 -15.14 15.15
C CYS A 199 -6.58 -14.25 13.97
N HIS A 200 -7.35 -13.19 13.68
CA HIS A 200 -7.00 -12.20 12.66
C HIS A 200 -5.67 -11.51 12.99
N GLY A 201 -5.48 -11.07 14.24
CA GLY A 201 -4.26 -10.42 14.71
C GLY A 201 -3.02 -11.31 14.58
N LEU A 202 -3.11 -12.58 14.99
CA LEU A 202 -2.02 -13.55 14.82
C LEU A 202 -1.65 -13.74 13.34
N PHE A 203 -2.65 -13.89 12.47
CA PHE A 203 -2.42 -14.01 11.03
C PHE A 203 -1.74 -12.75 10.47
N ALA A 204 -2.21 -11.56 10.86
CA ALA A 204 -1.63 -10.30 10.44
C ALA A 204 -0.17 -10.16 10.91
N ILE A 205 0.17 -10.57 12.13
CA ILE A 205 1.55 -10.55 12.65
C ILE A 205 2.45 -11.48 11.83
N MET A 206 2.03 -12.73 11.61
CA MET A 206 2.79 -13.71 10.82
C MET A 206 3.01 -13.27 9.38
N LEU A 207 1.98 -12.70 8.75
CA LEU A 207 2.07 -12.18 7.40
C LEU A 207 2.97 -10.94 7.34
N THR A 208 2.84 -10.03 8.31
CA THR A 208 3.67 -8.81 8.39
C THR A 208 5.13 -9.17 8.58
N SER A 209 5.47 -10.09 9.50
CA SER A 209 6.85 -10.49 9.74
C SER A 209 7.48 -11.11 8.49
N TYR A 210 6.77 -12.02 7.82
CA TYR A 210 7.21 -12.62 6.55
C TYR A 210 7.43 -11.56 5.45
N LEU A 211 6.50 -10.62 5.29
CA LEU A 211 6.60 -9.58 4.27
C LEU A 211 7.70 -8.57 4.59
N VAL A 212 7.86 -8.18 5.85
CA VAL A 212 8.92 -7.27 6.30
C VAL A 212 10.28 -7.92 6.12
N GLU A 213 10.46 -9.18 6.50
CA GLU A 213 11.70 -9.91 6.26
C GLU A 213 12.06 -9.90 4.77
N ARG A 214 11.08 -10.20 3.91
CA ARG A 214 11.28 -10.23 2.46
C ARG A 214 11.58 -8.85 1.87
N ILE A 215 10.86 -7.80 2.31
CA ILE A 215 11.12 -6.41 1.89
C ILE A 215 12.50 -5.97 2.39
N CYS A 216 12.86 -6.26 3.64
CA CYS A 216 14.16 -5.95 4.22
C CYS A 216 15.29 -6.68 3.49
N PHE A 217 15.11 -7.94 3.10
CA PHE A 217 16.08 -8.67 2.27
C PHE A 217 16.27 -8.02 0.90
N GLU A 218 15.17 -7.68 0.23
CA GLU A 218 15.18 -6.95 -1.05
C GLU A 218 15.84 -5.57 -0.93
N LEU A 219 15.69 -4.89 0.21
CA LEU A 219 16.36 -3.62 0.50
C LEU A 219 17.85 -3.79 0.82
N LYS A 220 18.23 -4.84 1.56
CA LYS A 220 19.64 -5.16 1.86
C LYS A 220 20.44 -5.47 0.59
N GLY A 221 19.83 -6.12 -0.41
CA GLY A 221 20.46 -6.41 -1.70
C GLY A 221 20.60 -5.19 -2.62
N LYS A 222 19.87 -4.10 -2.36
CA LYS A 222 19.93 -2.87 -3.17
C LYS A 222 20.98 -1.92 -2.61
N LYS A 223 22.04 -1.69 -3.37
CA LYS A 223 22.96 -0.56 -3.11
C LYS A 223 22.12 0.72 -3.11
N MET A 224 22.03 1.40 -1.97
CA MET A 224 21.31 2.68 -1.82
C MET A 224 21.92 3.81 -2.64
N HIS A 225 23.08 3.55 -3.23
CA HIS A 225 23.86 4.44 -4.05
C HIS A 225 24.13 3.80 -5.42
N PRO A 226 24.34 4.60 -6.49
CA PRO A 226 24.99 4.13 -7.71
C PRO A 226 26.29 3.38 -7.37
N PRO A 227 26.79 2.47 -8.20
CA PRO A 227 28.04 1.79 -7.90
C PRO A 227 29.17 2.82 -7.73
N LEU A 228 29.69 2.99 -6.50
CA LEU A 228 30.88 3.82 -6.20
C LEU A 228 32.13 3.05 -6.63
N THR A 229 32.21 2.69 -7.90
CA THR A 229 33.43 2.12 -8.47
C THR A 229 34.51 3.19 -8.41
N LEU A 230 35.54 2.97 -7.59
CA LEU A 230 36.65 3.90 -7.33
C LEU A 230 37.26 4.43 -8.64
N HIS A 231 37.41 3.56 -9.65
CA HIS A 231 37.95 3.90 -10.96
C HIS A 231 37.15 4.98 -11.73
N ARG A 232 35.85 5.18 -11.45
CA ARG A 232 35.05 6.20 -12.14
C ARG A 232 35.13 7.59 -11.51
N HIS A 233 35.61 7.67 -10.27
CA HIS A 233 35.53 8.85 -9.43
C HIS A 233 36.87 9.17 -8.75
N PRO A 234 37.96 9.40 -9.52
CA PRO A 234 39.29 9.60 -8.96
C PRO A 234 39.37 10.81 -8.02
N LEU A 235 38.59 11.86 -8.26
CA LEU A 235 38.56 13.07 -7.41
C LEU A 235 37.85 12.88 -6.07
N CYS A 236 37.07 11.81 -5.93
CA CYS A 236 36.25 11.55 -4.74
C CYS A 236 36.66 10.24 -4.05
N ALA A 237 37.78 9.64 -4.42
CA ALA A 237 38.23 8.32 -3.95
C ALA A 237 38.32 8.23 -2.42
N ASP A 238 38.94 9.22 -1.78
CA ASP A 238 39.14 9.23 -0.33
C ASP A 238 37.80 9.31 0.44
N ILE A 239 36.86 10.12 -0.05
CA ILE A 239 35.54 10.28 0.55
C ILE A 239 34.68 9.02 0.34
N ILE A 240 34.88 8.32 -0.78
CA ILE A 240 34.23 7.03 -1.06
C ILE A 240 34.69 5.98 -0.05
N GLU A 241 35.98 5.90 0.22
CA GLU A 241 36.56 4.95 1.18
C GLU A 241 36.08 5.23 2.60
N GLU A 242 36.12 6.50 3.02
CA GLU A 242 35.64 6.96 4.33
C GLU A 242 34.14 6.61 4.53
N PHE A 243 33.33 6.82 3.49
CA PHE A 243 31.91 6.47 3.50
C PHE A 243 31.67 4.96 3.56
N GLN A 244 32.43 4.16 2.81
CA GLN A 244 32.35 2.70 2.82
C GLN A 244 32.78 2.11 4.18
N LYS A 245 33.82 2.70 4.79
CA LYS A 245 34.29 2.33 6.13
C LYS A 245 33.21 2.58 7.18
N CYS A 246 32.60 3.77 7.19
CA CYS A 246 31.48 4.08 8.08
C CYS A 246 30.31 3.08 7.95
N HIS A 247 29.99 2.66 6.73
CA HIS A 247 28.95 1.65 6.49
C HIS A 247 29.30 0.24 6.96
N THR A 248 30.59 -0.10 7.02
CA THR A 248 31.11 -1.39 7.49
C THR A 248 31.14 -1.42 9.02
N ASP A 249 31.59 -0.33 9.64
CA ASP A 249 31.69 -0.18 11.09
C ASP A 249 30.30 -0.04 11.75
N HIS A 250 29.34 0.54 11.03
CA HIS A 250 27.98 0.80 11.54
C HIS A 250 26.87 0.19 10.66
N PRO A 251 26.70 -1.15 10.66
CA PRO A 251 25.73 -1.83 9.80
C PRO A 251 24.27 -1.47 10.10
N LEU A 252 23.94 -1.14 11.34
CA LEU A 252 22.62 -0.63 11.75
C LEU A 252 22.58 0.91 11.72
N GLY A 253 23.66 1.57 12.16
CA GLY A 253 23.79 3.02 12.20
C GLY A 253 23.65 3.71 10.83
N LYS A 254 23.99 3.02 9.73
CA LYS A 254 23.78 3.52 8.36
C LYS A 254 22.31 3.81 8.04
N PHE A 255 21.37 3.11 8.65
CA PHE A 255 19.93 3.34 8.46
C PHE A 255 19.38 4.41 9.42
N LEU A 256 20.08 4.65 10.53
CA LEU A 256 19.73 5.64 11.55
C LEU A 256 20.38 7.00 11.30
N GLY A 257 21.07 7.17 10.17
CA GLY A 257 21.64 8.44 9.75
C GLY A 257 23.05 8.73 10.29
N GLN A 258 23.72 7.76 10.90
CA GLN A 258 25.04 7.96 11.53
C GLN A 258 26.15 8.30 10.52
N CYS A 259 26.02 7.88 9.27
CA CYS A 259 26.95 8.20 8.18
C CYS A 259 26.45 9.34 7.26
N THR A 260 25.44 10.13 7.70
CA THR A 260 24.79 11.16 6.85
C THR A 260 25.74 12.29 6.48
N GLU A 261 26.62 12.71 7.39
CA GLU A 261 27.57 13.80 7.13
C GLU A 261 28.53 13.43 5.99
N LEU A 262 29.11 12.22 6.03
CA LEU A 262 29.96 11.67 4.98
C LEU A 262 29.22 11.56 3.65
N LYS A 263 27.93 11.18 3.68
CA LYS A 263 27.07 11.15 2.48
C LYS A 263 26.94 12.54 1.86
N VAL A 264 26.70 13.58 2.66
CA VAL A 264 26.58 14.96 2.18
C VAL A 264 27.90 15.44 1.55
N LYS A 265 29.04 15.13 2.17
CA LYS A 265 30.38 15.43 1.66
C LYS A 265 30.64 14.74 0.31
N LEU A 266 30.27 13.46 0.21
CA LEU A 266 30.36 12.67 -1.02
C LEU A 266 29.49 13.25 -2.14
N ASP A 267 28.23 13.57 -1.86
CA ASP A 267 27.31 14.17 -2.84
C ASP A 267 27.78 15.54 -3.32
N ARG A 268 28.49 16.30 -2.46
CA ARG A 268 29.14 17.56 -2.86
C ARG A 268 30.28 17.31 -3.83
N CYS A 269 31.14 16.34 -3.54
CA CYS A 269 32.26 15.96 -4.41
C CYS A 269 31.77 15.48 -5.79
N PHE A 270 30.76 14.60 -5.84
CA PHE A 270 30.21 14.14 -7.11
C PHE A 270 29.59 15.25 -7.96
N ARG A 271 28.98 16.27 -7.33
CA ARG A 271 28.49 17.45 -8.05
C ARG A 271 29.62 18.25 -8.68
N GLN A 272 30.73 18.44 -7.96
CA GLN A 272 31.91 19.13 -8.47
C GLN A 272 32.57 18.35 -9.61
N GLU A 273 32.81 17.06 -9.43
CA GLU A 273 33.39 16.21 -10.46
C GLU A 273 32.53 16.18 -11.74
N LYS A 274 31.20 16.11 -11.57
CA LYS A 274 30.27 16.17 -12.70
C LYS A 274 30.30 17.53 -13.40
N ALA A 275 30.49 18.63 -12.68
CA ALA A 275 30.64 19.97 -13.27
C ALA A 275 31.93 20.07 -14.10
N ILE A 276 33.05 19.55 -13.59
CA ILE A 276 34.34 19.50 -14.29
C ILE A 276 34.22 18.67 -15.58
N LYS A 277 33.68 17.44 -15.48
CA LYS A 277 33.46 16.56 -16.65
C LYS A 277 32.55 17.20 -17.69
N ARG A 278 31.49 17.91 -17.26
CA ARG A 278 30.60 18.65 -18.18
C ARG A 278 31.33 19.77 -18.92
N LYS A 279 32.18 20.54 -18.22
CA LYS A 279 32.99 21.60 -18.84
C LYS A 279 33.99 21.04 -19.85
N ALA A 280 34.72 19.98 -19.49
CA ALA A 280 35.64 19.31 -20.39
C ALA A 280 34.95 18.74 -21.64
N ASN A 281 33.81 18.07 -21.47
CA ASN A 281 33.02 17.54 -22.59
C ASN A 281 32.47 18.66 -23.49
N PHE A 282 32.07 19.81 -22.92
CA PHE A 282 31.63 20.96 -23.70
C PHE A 282 32.76 21.54 -24.55
N GLU A 283 33.95 21.71 -23.98
CA GLU A 283 35.14 22.18 -24.71
C GLU A 283 35.57 21.18 -25.80
N GLN A 284 35.56 19.88 -25.52
CA GLN A 284 35.84 18.85 -26.52
C GLN A 284 34.81 18.84 -27.64
N SER A 285 33.52 18.97 -27.32
CA SER A 285 32.45 19.05 -28.31
C SER A 285 32.59 20.29 -29.20
N LYS A 286 33.03 21.43 -28.65
CA LYS A 286 33.28 22.65 -29.42
C LYS A 286 34.44 22.45 -30.39
N LYS A 287 35.57 21.91 -29.93
CA LYS A 287 36.74 21.58 -30.78
C LYS A 287 36.39 20.57 -31.87
N LEU A 288 35.61 19.55 -31.54
CA LEU A 288 35.15 18.55 -32.52
C LEU A 288 34.25 19.18 -33.59
N LYS A 289 33.33 20.06 -33.19
CA LYS A 289 32.45 20.78 -34.12
C LYS A 289 33.24 21.69 -35.07
N GLU A 290 34.22 22.41 -34.56
CA GLU A 290 35.10 23.27 -35.36
C GLU A 290 35.92 22.43 -36.38
N ARG A 291 36.51 21.31 -35.95
CA ARG A 291 37.24 20.38 -36.84
C ARG A 291 36.34 19.81 -37.94
N LEU A 292 35.13 19.40 -37.59
CA LEU A 292 34.16 18.89 -38.57
C LEU A 292 33.71 19.96 -39.58
N GLN A 293 33.58 21.21 -39.13
CA GLN A 293 33.24 22.32 -40.02
C GLN A 293 34.39 22.66 -40.98
N ALA A 294 35.64 22.66 -40.51
CA ALA A 294 36.81 22.86 -41.37
C ALA A 294 36.91 21.75 -42.43
N TYR A 295 36.83 20.49 -42.02
CA TYR A 295 36.84 19.35 -42.93
C TYR A 295 35.73 19.41 -43.98
N ARG A 296 34.51 19.81 -43.60
CA ARG A 296 33.40 19.98 -44.55
C ARG A 296 33.67 21.08 -45.60
N LYS A 297 34.34 22.16 -45.23
CA LYS A 297 34.71 23.24 -46.17
C LYS A 297 35.77 22.75 -47.15
N GLU A 298 36.85 22.14 -46.65
CA GLU A 298 37.92 21.55 -47.49
C GLU A 298 37.36 20.52 -48.48
N THR A 299 36.44 19.66 -48.04
CA THR A 299 35.82 18.65 -48.91
C THR A 299 34.91 19.28 -49.97
N ALA A 300 34.22 20.38 -49.66
CA ALA A 300 33.39 21.10 -50.61
C ALA A 300 34.24 21.85 -51.66
N GLU A 301 35.39 22.41 -51.25
CA GLU A 301 36.35 23.07 -52.15
C GLU A 301 37.05 22.08 -53.10
N MET A 302 37.33 20.85 -52.65
CA MET A 302 37.86 19.80 -53.53
C MET A 302 36.83 19.24 -54.52
N GLN A 303 35.53 19.47 -54.29
CA GLN A 303 34.43 18.99 -55.14
C GLN A 303 33.93 20.04 -56.15
N SER A 304 34.41 21.28 -56.05
CA SER A 304 34.13 22.39 -56.99
C SER A 304 35.25 22.55 -58.00
#